data_AF-A0A1Q5XG07-F1
#
_entry.id   AF-A0A1Q5XG07-F1
#
_cell.length_a   1.000
_cell.length_b   1.000
_cell.length_c   1.000
_cell.angle_alpha   90.00
_cell.angle_beta   90.00
_cell.angle_gamma   90.00
#
_symmetry.space_group_name_H-M   'P 1'
#
loop_
_entity.id
_entity.type
_entity.pdbx_description
1 polymer ?
#
loop_
_entity_poly.entity_id
_entity_poly.type
_entity_poly.pdbx_seq_one_letter_code
_entity_poly.pdbx_strand_id
1 'polypeptide(L)'
;MKLFCIPYAGGSATYYLKWRRHLDQDIKLIPLELSGRGERFGEPLYQNFQEAVEDLYIRLLRELDTREPYAIFGHSMGALLAFELYQKLQFNKKFLPRHMFFSGKEAPHINLFLSRREEIHLLPDDRFLEKLKEYNGVTEDFLDSRELIEMFLPVIRADFRMVETYSFIPVRNKMNCPITVLQGRRDYMTDEEVQAWEMHTTGTCVVVPFEGAHFFINEHLSQVIHIIHSSVKG
;
A
#
# COMPACT_ATOMS: atom_id res chain seq x y z
N MET A 1 1.73 3.08 -20.50
CA MET A 1 0.84 3.25 -19.32
C MET A 1 1.70 3.48 -18.09
N LYS A 2 1.29 4.32 -17.14
CA LYS A 2 2.01 4.50 -15.86
C LYS A 2 1.48 3.55 -14.78
N LEU A 3 2.36 3.00 -13.95
CA LEU A 3 2.00 2.22 -12.76
C LEU A 3 2.55 2.94 -11.53
N PHE A 4 1.66 3.55 -10.75
CA PHE A 4 2.03 4.19 -9.49
C PHE A 4 2.08 3.15 -8.39
N CYS A 5 3.15 3.12 -7.59
CA CYS A 5 3.31 2.15 -6.52
C CYS A 5 3.49 2.83 -5.16
N ILE A 6 2.66 2.48 -4.19
CA ILE A 6 2.67 3.04 -2.83
C ILE A 6 3.18 1.96 -1.86
N PRO A 7 4.23 2.23 -1.06
CA PRO A 7 4.83 1.22 -0.19
C PRO A 7 3.96 0.90 1.03
N TYR A 8 4.28 -0.22 1.67
CA TYR A 8 3.75 -0.64 2.97
C TYR A 8 4.41 0.16 4.12
N ALA A 9 3.93 -0.04 5.35
CA ALA A 9 4.46 0.62 6.54
C ALA A 9 5.97 0.34 6.72
N GLY A 10 6.76 1.38 6.96
CA GLY A 10 8.23 1.33 7.01
C GLY A 10 8.92 1.18 5.65
N GLY A 11 8.19 0.83 4.59
CA GLY A 11 8.72 0.68 3.24
C GLY A 11 8.95 2.02 2.55
N SER A 12 9.87 2.03 1.59
CA SER A 12 10.18 3.18 0.72
C SER A 12 9.86 2.88 -0.74
N ALA A 13 9.84 3.92 -1.57
CA ALA A 13 9.65 3.82 -3.01
C ALA A 13 10.73 2.95 -3.67
N THR A 14 11.94 2.91 -3.08
CA THR A 14 13.05 2.08 -3.53
C THR A 14 12.73 0.59 -3.57
N TYR A 15 11.79 0.12 -2.74
CA TYR A 15 11.30 -1.25 -2.75
C TYR A 15 10.85 -1.70 -4.15
N TYR A 16 10.12 -0.82 -4.85
CA TYR A 16 9.57 -1.13 -6.17
C TYR A 16 10.59 -1.02 -7.30
N LEU A 17 11.76 -0.41 -7.10
CA LEU A 17 12.73 -0.22 -8.18
C LEU A 17 13.18 -1.54 -8.83
N LYS A 18 13.23 -2.63 -8.05
CA LYS A 18 13.53 -3.98 -8.56
C LYS A 18 12.52 -4.46 -9.60
N TRP A 19 11.27 -3.97 -9.56
CA TRP A 19 10.21 -4.35 -10.50
C TRP A 19 10.48 -3.86 -11.92
N ARG A 20 11.26 -2.79 -12.10
CA ARG A 20 11.61 -2.25 -13.43
C ARG A 20 12.24 -3.29 -14.36
N ARG A 21 12.93 -4.28 -13.81
CA ARG A 21 13.59 -5.35 -14.58
C ARG A 21 12.61 -6.42 -15.08
N HIS A 22 11.40 -6.45 -14.52
CA HIS A 22 10.37 -7.45 -14.81
C HIS A 22 9.19 -6.88 -15.60
N LEU A 23 8.97 -5.56 -15.51
CA LEU A 23 7.91 -4.88 -16.25
C LEU A 23 8.25 -4.75 -17.74
N ASP A 24 7.23 -4.90 -18.56
CA ASP A 24 7.33 -4.68 -20.00
C ASP A 24 7.60 -3.18 -20.29
N GLN A 25 8.21 -2.88 -21.45
CA GLN A 25 8.60 -1.51 -21.82
C GLN A 25 7.41 -0.54 -21.96
N ASP A 26 6.19 -1.06 -22.11
CA ASP A 26 4.95 -0.30 -22.21
C ASP A 26 4.38 0.12 -20.84
N ILE A 27 4.94 -0.37 -19.72
CA ILE A 27 4.57 0.01 -18.35
C ILE A 27 5.70 0.81 -17.70
N LYS A 28 5.46 2.10 -17.52
CA LYS A 28 6.37 3.00 -16.79
C LYS A 28 6.08 2.93 -15.30
N LEU A 29 7.00 2.35 -14.52
CA LEU A 29 6.91 2.30 -13.06
C LEU A 29 7.20 3.66 -12.42
N ILE A 30 6.27 4.15 -11.59
CA ILE A 30 6.36 5.39 -10.82
C ILE A 30 6.17 5.09 -9.32
N PRO A 31 7.24 4.73 -8.60
CA PRO A 31 7.16 4.58 -7.15
C PRO A 31 6.91 5.94 -6.47
N LEU A 32 5.95 6.01 -5.55
CA LEU A 32 5.63 7.22 -4.79
C LEU A 32 6.32 7.16 -3.42
N GLU A 33 7.30 8.06 -3.21
CA GLU A 33 8.05 8.15 -1.96
C GLU A 33 7.27 8.95 -0.92
N LEU A 34 7.05 8.36 0.25
CA LEU A 34 6.41 8.99 1.41
C LEU A 34 7.40 9.91 2.15
N SER A 35 6.88 10.83 2.94
CA SER A 35 7.71 11.74 3.74
C SER A 35 8.55 10.98 4.80
N GLY A 36 9.73 11.51 5.11
CA GLY A 36 10.63 11.02 6.16
C GLY A 36 11.39 9.73 5.81
N ARG A 37 11.45 9.34 4.54
CA ARG A 37 12.23 8.16 4.10
C ARG A 37 12.78 8.32 2.69
N GLY A 38 13.74 7.46 2.34
CA GLY A 38 14.37 7.45 1.01
C GLY A 38 14.92 8.82 0.62
N GLU A 39 14.56 9.28 -0.58
CA GLU A 39 14.96 10.61 -1.07
C GLU A 39 14.36 11.78 -0.26
N ARG A 40 13.36 11.50 0.58
CA ARG A 40 12.63 12.47 1.41
C ARG A 40 12.91 12.32 2.90
N PHE A 41 14.04 11.71 3.27
CA PHE A 41 14.39 11.45 4.66
C PHE A 41 14.39 12.71 5.54
N GLY A 42 14.77 13.87 4.98
CA GLY A 42 14.78 15.14 5.71
C GLY A 42 13.43 15.83 5.87
N GLU A 43 12.35 15.27 5.32
CA GLU A 43 10.99 15.84 5.42
C GLU A 43 10.26 15.34 6.68
N PRO A 44 9.35 16.14 7.27
CA PRO A 44 8.65 15.75 8.50
C PRO A 44 7.70 14.56 8.27
N LEU A 45 7.61 13.66 9.25
CA LEU A 45 6.67 12.54 9.23
C LEU A 45 5.22 13.02 9.27
N TYR A 46 4.32 12.30 8.60
CA TYR A 46 2.89 12.60 8.64
C TYR A 46 2.32 12.39 10.04
N GLN A 47 1.42 13.28 10.45
CA GLN A 47 0.73 13.17 11.73
C GLN A 47 -0.49 12.27 11.66
N ASN A 48 -1.12 12.17 10.49
CA ASN A 48 -2.33 11.39 10.27
C ASN A 48 -2.39 10.88 8.82
N PHE A 49 -3.33 9.96 8.59
CA PHE A 49 -3.53 9.30 7.30
C PHE A 49 -3.87 10.31 6.19
N GLN A 50 -4.63 11.36 6.50
CA GLN A 50 -5.09 12.36 5.54
C GLN A 50 -3.96 13.21 4.98
N GLU A 51 -2.96 13.56 5.80
CA GLU A 51 -1.75 14.26 5.36
C GLU A 51 -0.97 13.42 4.33
N ALA A 52 -0.83 12.11 4.57
CA ALA A 52 -0.19 11.21 3.61
C ALA A 52 -0.94 11.16 2.28
N VAL A 53 -2.27 11.10 2.31
CA VAL A 53 -3.13 11.09 1.11
C VAL A 53 -3.03 12.42 0.35
N GLU A 54 -2.99 13.57 1.03
CA GLU A 54 -2.85 14.88 0.39
C GLU A 54 -1.51 15.00 -0.35
N ASP A 55 -0.43 14.61 0.31
CA ASP A 55 0.90 14.68 -0.28
C ASP A 55 1.04 13.69 -1.46
N LEU A 56 0.56 12.45 -1.32
CA LEU A 56 0.51 11.49 -2.42
C LEU A 56 -0.32 12.00 -3.60
N TYR A 57 -1.44 12.68 -3.35
CA TYR A 57 -2.27 13.28 -4.38
C TYR A 57 -1.51 14.36 -5.16
N ILE A 58 -0.83 15.28 -4.47
CA ILE A 58 0.00 16.30 -5.11
C ILE A 58 1.10 15.65 -5.94
N ARG A 59 1.77 14.62 -5.41
CA ARG A 59 2.84 13.91 -6.10
C ARG A 59 2.36 13.16 -7.33
N LEU A 60 1.25 12.43 -7.23
CA LEU A 60 0.65 11.74 -8.36
C LEU A 60 0.29 12.75 -9.47
N LEU A 61 -0.33 13.88 -9.13
CA LEU A 61 -0.73 14.88 -10.12
C LEU A 61 0.45 15.51 -10.88
N ARG A 62 1.63 15.63 -10.25
CA ARG A 62 2.84 16.13 -10.93
C ARG A 62 3.34 15.17 -12.01
N GLU A 63 3.16 13.87 -11.79
CA GLU A 63 3.57 12.81 -12.70
C GLU A 63 2.46 12.41 -13.67
N LEU A 64 1.23 12.88 -13.48
CA LEU A 64 0.07 12.48 -14.27
C LEU A 64 0.10 13.13 -15.66
N ASP A 65 -0.06 12.31 -16.71
CA ASP A 65 -0.38 12.79 -18.06
C ASP A 65 -1.78 12.28 -18.39
N THR A 66 -2.74 13.19 -18.57
CA THR A 66 -4.15 12.84 -18.80
C THR A 66 -4.40 12.19 -20.17
N ARG A 67 -3.38 12.14 -21.05
CA ARG A 67 -3.44 11.48 -22.36
C ARG A 67 -3.07 9.99 -22.28
N GLU A 68 -2.49 9.55 -21.17
CA GLU A 68 -2.03 8.17 -20.99
C GLU A 68 -2.81 7.49 -19.86
N PRO A 69 -3.27 6.23 -20.03
CA PRO A 69 -3.84 5.50 -18.91
C PRO A 69 -2.79 5.27 -17.83
N TYR A 70 -3.28 5.06 -16.61
CA TYR A 70 -2.45 4.67 -15.48
C TYR A 70 -3.19 3.73 -14.54
N ALA A 71 -2.42 3.01 -13.71
CA ALA A 71 -2.93 2.18 -12.63
C ALA A 71 -2.22 2.55 -11.32
N ILE A 72 -2.83 2.20 -10.19
CA ILE A 72 -2.23 2.37 -8.86
C ILE A 72 -2.14 1.00 -8.19
N PHE A 73 -0.97 0.71 -7.63
CA PHE A 73 -0.69 -0.45 -6.81
C PHE A 73 -0.32 -0.02 -5.39
N GLY A 74 -0.92 -0.65 -4.40
CA GLY A 74 -0.57 -0.46 -3.00
C GLY A 74 -0.48 -1.79 -2.26
N HIS A 75 0.51 -1.92 -1.39
CA HIS A 75 0.65 -3.08 -0.51
C HIS A 75 0.44 -2.69 0.96
N SER A 76 -0.33 -3.47 1.71
CA SER A 76 -0.62 -3.25 3.13
C SER A 76 -1.15 -1.83 3.38
N MET A 77 -0.45 -1.00 4.18
CA MET A 77 -0.75 0.44 4.31
C MET A 77 -0.92 1.14 2.96
N GLY A 78 -0.07 0.83 1.99
CA GLY A 78 -0.14 1.41 0.65
C GLY A 78 -1.43 1.09 -0.08
N ALA A 79 -2.10 -0.03 0.22
CA ALA A 79 -3.40 -0.38 -0.35
C ALA A 79 -4.51 0.54 0.17
N LEU A 80 -4.51 0.85 1.48
CA LEU A 80 -5.43 1.84 2.07
C LEU A 80 -5.15 3.24 1.51
N LEU A 81 -3.88 3.63 1.39
CA LEU A 81 -3.50 4.92 0.81
C LEU A 81 -3.93 5.01 -0.66
N ALA A 82 -3.79 3.93 -1.44
CA ALA A 82 -4.26 3.87 -2.82
C ALA A 82 -5.78 4.03 -2.92
N PHE A 83 -6.53 3.40 -2.02
CA PHE A 83 -7.98 3.56 -1.94
C PHE A 83 -8.38 5.01 -1.67
N GLU A 84 -7.86 5.62 -0.61
CA GLU A 84 -8.17 7.01 -0.26
C GLU A 84 -7.71 7.99 -1.34
N LEU A 85 -6.57 7.73 -1.98
CA LEU A 85 -6.07 8.51 -3.10
C LEU A 85 -7.02 8.45 -4.31
N TYR A 86 -7.57 7.27 -4.63
CA TYR A 86 -8.61 7.16 -5.65
C TYR A 86 -9.84 7.99 -5.29
N GLN A 87 -10.34 7.86 -4.06
CA GLN A 87 -11.53 8.58 -3.60
C GLN A 87 -11.32 10.10 -3.70
N LYS A 88 -10.12 10.58 -3.34
CA LYS A 88 -9.73 11.98 -3.48
C LYS A 88 -9.67 12.43 -4.94
N LEU A 89 -9.11 11.62 -5.85
CA LEU A 89 -9.10 11.91 -7.29
C LEU A 89 -10.52 12.01 -7.84
N GLN A 90 -11.40 11.09 -7.44
CA GLN A 90 -12.81 11.07 -7.85
C GLN A 90 -13.58 12.29 -7.33
N PHE A 91 -13.43 12.61 -6.04
CA PHE A 91 -14.06 13.79 -5.43
C PHE A 91 -13.65 15.09 -6.14
N ASN A 92 -12.36 15.21 -6.48
CA ASN A 92 -11.80 16.37 -7.18
C ASN A 92 -11.97 16.32 -8.71
N LYS A 93 -12.77 15.36 -9.23
CA LYS A 93 -13.07 15.18 -10.66
C LYS A 93 -11.81 15.14 -11.53
N LYS A 94 -10.77 14.45 -11.05
CA LYS A 94 -9.51 14.24 -11.78
C LYS A 94 -9.62 13.04 -12.72
N PHE A 95 -8.64 12.92 -13.62
CA PHE A 95 -8.51 11.76 -14.47
C PHE A 95 -8.25 10.52 -13.61
N LEU A 96 -9.11 9.51 -13.73
CA LEU A 96 -9.13 8.35 -12.82
C LEU A 96 -8.25 7.20 -13.33
N PRO A 97 -7.73 6.35 -12.41
CA PRO A 97 -6.99 5.16 -12.78
C PRO A 97 -7.84 4.21 -13.65
N ARG A 98 -7.19 3.55 -14.61
CA ARG A 98 -7.80 2.47 -15.41
C ARG A 98 -7.97 1.19 -14.58
N HIS A 99 -7.09 0.96 -13.61
CA HIS A 99 -7.09 -0.23 -12.76
C HIS A 99 -6.50 0.07 -11.38
N MET A 100 -6.98 -0.61 -10.36
CA MET A 100 -6.44 -0.55 -8.99
C MET A 100 -5.97 -1.93 -8.53
N PHE A 101 -4.81 -1.97 -7.87
CA PHE A 101 -4.28 -3.17 -7.24
C PHE A 101 -4.16 -2.97 -5.74
N PHE A 102 -4.86 -3.80 -4.98
CA PHE A 102 -4.82 -3.82 -3.52
C PHE A 102 -4.14 -5.11 -3.07
N SER A 103 -3.01 -5.02 -2.38
CA SER A 103 -2.21 -6.18 -2.04
C SER A 103 -2.01 -6.29 -0.53
N GLY A 104 -2.20 -7.49 0.03
CA GLY A 104 -1.92 -7.76 1.45
C GLY A 104 -2.73 -6.88 2.41
N LYS A 105 -3.99 -6.57 2.08
CA LYS A 105 -4.85 -5.72 2.92
C LYS A 105 -6.33 -6.04 2.78
N GLU A 106 -7.05 -6.04 3.89
CA GLU A 106 -8.49 -6.21 3.95
C GLU A 106 -9.22 -5.00 3.36
N ALA A 107 -10.49 -5.16 3.03
CA ALA A 107 -11.31 -4.05 2.53
C ALA A 107 -11.37 -2.91 3.56
N PRO A 108 -11.35 -1.63 3.16
CA PRO A 108 -11.15 -0.50 4.08
C PRO A 108 -12.23 -0.33 5.17
N HIS A 109 -13.45 -0.83 4.95
CA HIS A 109 -14.51 -0.80 5.96
C HIS A 109 -14.34 -1.88 7.04
N ILE A 110 -13.48 -2.88 6.80
CA ILE A 110 -13.07 -3.89 7.77
C ILE A 110 -11.82 -3.34 8.43
N ASN A 111 -11.90 -3.07 9.73
CA ASN A 111 -10.76 -2.57 10.48
C ASN A 111 -10.29 -3.62 11.49
N LEU A 112 -9.36 -4.46 11.05
CA LEU A 112 -8.79 -5.52 11.89
C LEU A 112 -7.85 -4.98 12.96
N PHE A 113 -7.24 -3.81 12.75
CA PHE A 113 -6.39 -3.19 13.75
C PHE A 113 -7.21 -2.70 14.94
N LEU A 114 -8.37 -2.07 14.70
CA LEU A 114 -9.31 -1.71 15.77
C LEU A 114 -9.89 -2.93 16.49
N SER A 115 -10.08 -4.06 15.79
CA SER A 115 -10.62 -5.27 16.41
C SER A 115 -9.59 -6.05 17.25
N ARG A 116 -8.29 -5.92 16.95
CA ARG A 116 -7.19 -6.63 17.63
C ARG A 116 -6.72 -5.98 18.94
N ARG A 117 -7.25 -4.81 19.31
CA ARG A 117 -7.10 -4.12 20.62
C ARG A 117 -5.68 -3.78 21.10
N GLU A 118 -4.63 -3.98 20.30
CA GLU A 118 -3.26 -3.59 20.66
C GLU A 118 -2.77 -2.52 19.70
N GLU A 119 -2.76 -1.25 20.16
CA GLU A 119 -2.15 -0.13 19.45
C GLU A 119 -0.63 -0.18 19.66
N ILE A 120 0.08 -0.95 18.84
CA ILE A 120 1.50 -1.19 19.06
C ILE A 120 2.34 0.09 18.89
N HIS A 121 1.82 1.09 18.15
CA HIS A 121 2.49 2.38 18.00
C HIS A 121 2.64 3.15 19.31
N LEU A 122 1.87 2.81 20.35
CA LEU A 122 1.96 3.39 21.71
C LEU A 122 2.90 2.62 22.63
N LEU A 123 3.36 1.44 22.22
CA LEU A 123 4.25 0.63 23.04
C LEU A 123 5.65 1.27 23.13
N PRO A 124 6.37 1.05 24.23
CA PRO A 124 7.80 1.32 24.32
C PRO A 124 8.59 0.70 23.15
N ASP A 125 9.76 1.27 22.81
CA ASP A 125 10.53 0.88 21.62
C ASP A 125 10.92 -0.61 21.59
N ASP A 126 11.31 -1.19 22.72
CA ASP A 126 11.62 -2.61 22.86
C ASP A 126 10.42 -3.51 22.53
N ARG A 127 9.26 -3.19 23.09
CA ARG A 127 8.01 -3.94 22.86
C ARG A 127 7.48 -3.73 21.44
N PHE A 128 7.63 -2.53 20.88
CA PHE A 128 7.27 -2.27 19.49
C PHE A 128 8.15 -3.07 18.52
N LEU A 129 9.46 -3.15 18.77
CA LEU A 129 10.39 -3.98 17.97
C LEU A 129 10.06 -5.47 18.05
N GLU A 130 9.70 -5.99 19.23
CA GLU A 130 9.23 -7.36 19.40
C GLU A 130 8.00 -7.64 18.51
N LYS A 131 7.03 -6.72 18.48
CA LYS A 131 5.84 -6.83 17.63
C LYS A 131 6.17 -6.75 16.14
N LEU A 132 7.08 -5.86 15.74
CA LEU A 132 7.55 -5.79 14.35
C LEU A 132 8.19 -7.11 13.88
N LYS A 133 8.91 -7.79 14.78
CA LYS A 133 9.48 -9.12 14.52
C LYS A 133 8.40 -10.18 14.35
N GLU A 134 7.35 -10.17 15.18
CA GLU A 134 6.19 -11.07 15.04
C GLU A 134 5.47 -10.91 13.70
N TYR A 135 5.39 -9.68 13.17
CA TYR A 135 4.76 -9.39 11.88
C TYR A 135 5.65 -9.67 10.66
N ASN A 136 6.87 -10.21 10.84
CA ASN A 136 7.89 -10.32 9.79
C ASN A 136 8.12 -8.98 9.05
N GLY A 137 7.90 -7.86 9.73
CA GLY A 137 7.94 -6.51 9.14
C GLY A 137 9.35 -5.96 8.97
N VAL A 138 10.34 -6.59 9.58
CA VAL A 138 11.74 -6.17 9.61
C VAL A 138 12.67 -7.38 9.43
N THR A 139 13.85 -7.15 8.84
CA THR A 139 14.87 -8.19 8.62
C THR A 139 15.74 -8.39 9.86
N GLU A 140 16.43 -9.54 9.95
CA GLU A 140 17.42 -9.77 11.02
C GLU A 140 18.53 -8.71 10.99
N ASP A 141 19.05 -8.37 9.81
CA ASP A 141 20.04 -7.30 9.63
C ASP A 141 19.57 -5.94 10.18
N PHE A 142 18.27 -5.65 10.12
CA PHE A 142 17.70 -4.44 10.71
C PHE A 142 17.71 -4.51 12.24
N LEU A 143 17.29 -5.65 12.79
CA LEU A 143 17.22 -5.90 14.24
C LEU A 143 18.60 -5.90 14.90
N ASP A 144 19.65 -6.29 14.16
CA ASP A 144 21.02 -6.34 14.67
C ASP A 144 21.75 -4.99 14.61
N SER A 145 21.16 -3.98 13.95
CA SER A 145 21.76 -2.65 13.81
C SER A 145 21.02 -1.58 14.61
N ARG A 146 21.61 -1.19 15.73
CA ARG A 146 21.12 -0.09 16.57
C ARG A 146 20.97 1.22 15.79
N GLU A 147 21.90 1.51 14.89
CA GLU A 147 21.87 2.73 14.06
C GLU A 147 20.68 2.73 13.09
N LEU A 148 20.39 1.58 12.46
CA LEU A 148 19.21 1.46 11.58
C LEU A 148 17.92 1.58 12.39
N ILE A 149 17.85 0.96 13.57
CA ILE A 149 16.69 1.08 14.46
C ILE A 149 16.46 2.54 14.84
N GLU A 150 17.46 3.22 15.39
CA GLU A 150 17.33 4.63 15.81
C GLU A 150 16.87 5.54 14.65
N MET A 151 17.30 5.24 13.43
CA MET A 151 16.99 6.01 12.24
C MET A 151 15.59 5.73 11.67
N PHE A 152 15.14 4.47 11.62
CA PHE A 152 13.91 4.08 10.93
C PHE A 152 12.73 3.78 11.85
N LEU A 153 12.97 3.46 13.13
CA LEU A 153 11.89 3.17 14.08
C LEU A 153 10.86 4.30 14.17
N PRO A 154 11.24 5.60 14.17
CA PRO A 154 10.26 6.69 14.16
C PRO A 154 9.37 6.68 12.90
N VAL A 155 9.94 6.34 11.74
CA VAL A 155 9.23 6.26 10.46
C VAL A 155 8.21 5.12 10.50
N ILE A 156 8.66 3.93 10.94
CA ILE A 156 7.81 2.74 11.05
C ILE A 156 6.69 3.00 12.05
N ARG A 157 7.01 3.57 13.22
CA ARG A 157 6.02 3.91 14.25
C ARG A 157 4.97 4.90 13.76
N ALA A 158 5.37 5.92 13.00
CA ALA A 158 4.43 6.88 12.41
C ALA A 158 3.47 6.19 11.42
N ASP A 159 3.96 5.25 10.62
CA ASP A 159 3.12 4.48 9.70
C ASP A 159 2.14 3.55 10.42
N PHE A 160 2.60 2.84 11.46
CA PHE A 160 1.72 2.01 12.28
C PHE A 160 0.64 2.86 12.95
N ARG A 161 1.00 4.04 13.50
CA ARG A 161 0.01 4.99 14.01
C ARG A 161 -1.03 5.34 12.96
N MET A 162 -0.61 5.65 11.72
CA MET A 162 -1.55 5.99 10.64
C MET A 162 -2.52 4.84 10.34
N VAL A 163 -2.04 3.60 10.29
CA VAL A 163 -2.87 2.42 10.01
C VAL A 163 -3.79 2.09 11.19
N GLU A 164 -3.28 2.13 12.42
CA GLU A 164 -4.04 1.80 13.63
C GLU A 164 -5.13 2.84 13.94
N THR A 165 -4.87 4.11 13.62
CA THR A 165 -5.83 5.20 13.80
C THR A 165 -6.69 5.46 12.54
N TYR A 166 -6.50 4.69 11.47
CA TYR A 166 -7.31 4.82 10.26
C TYR A 166 -8.78 4.54 10.57
N SER A 167 -9.64 5.47 10.18
CA SER A 167 -11.08 5.34 10.34
C SER A 167 -11.75 5.49 8.99
N PHE A 168 -12.40 4.42 8.54
CA PHE A 168 -13.10 4.40 7.27
C PHE A 168 -14.32 5.31 7.32
N ILE A 169 -14.38 6.23 6.35
CA ILE A 169 -15.54 7.08 6.12
C ILE A 169 -16.31 6.48 4.95
N PRO A 170 -17.59 6.08 5.13
CA PRO A 170 -18.40 5.55 4.04
C PRO A 170 -18.41 6.47 2.82
N VAL A 171 -18.00 5.90 1.69
CA VAL A 171 -17.91 6.64 0.43
C VAL A 171 -19.25 6.63 -0.30
N ARG A 172 -19.64 7.77 -0.86
CA ARG A 172 -20.90 7.88 -1.63
C ARG A 172 -20.83 7.14 -2.96
N ASN A 173 -19.67 7.21 -3.62
CA ASN A 173 -19.44 6.63 -4.93
C ASN A 173 -18.34 5.56 -4.80
N LYS A 174 -18.64 4.38 -5.35
CA LYS A 174 -17.67 3.30 -5.53
C LYS A 174 -16.66 3.68 -6.62
N MET A 175 -15.54 2.97 -6.65
CA MET A 175 -14.62 2.99 -7.79
C MET A 175 -15.36 2.52 -9.05
N ASN A 176 -15.06 3.10 -10.22
CA ASN A 176 -15.65 2.72 -11.49
C ASN A 176 -14.68 1.97 -12.42
N CYS A 177 -13.49 1.64 -11.90
CA CYS A 177 -12.49 0.83 -12.58
C CYS A 177 -12.46 -0.59 -12.01
N PRO A 178 -11.99 -1.58 -12.79
CA PRO A 178 -11.71 -2.90 -12.26
C PRO A 178 -10.63 -2.86 -11.17
N ILE A 179 -10.74 -3.77 -10.22
CA ILE A 179 -9.79 -3.93 -9.12
C ILE A 179 -9.25 -5.36 -9.09
N THR A 180 -7.97 -5.49 -8.76
CA THR A 180 -7.35 -6.79 -8.48
C THR A 180 -6.83 -6.77 -7.06
N VAL A 181 -7.25 -7.75 -6.27
CA VAL A 181 -6.85 -7.91 -4.89
C VAL A 181 -5.89 -9.09 -4.79
N LEU A 182 -4.71 -8.88 -4.21
CA LEU A 182 -3.69 -9.91 -4.05
C LEU A 182 -3.59 -10.30 -2.57
N GLN A 183 -3.70 -11.59 -2.26
CA GLN A 183 -3.74 -12.10 -0.88
C GLN A 183 -2.74 -13.22 -0.68
N GLY A 184 -1.95 -13.17 0.40
CA GLY A 184 -1.18 -14.32 0.87
C GLY A 184 -2.08 -15.25 1.68
N ARG A 185 -2.08 -16.55 1.39
CA ARG A 185 -2.91 -17.56 2.09
C ARG A 185 -2.59 -17.73 3.57
N ARG A 186 -1.38 -17.36 3.98
CA ARG A 186 -0.92 -17.39 5.38
C ARG A 186 -0.82 -15.98 5.97
N ASP A 187 -1.40 -14.99 5.30
CA ASP A 187 -1.53 -13.64 5.85
C ASP A 187 -2.63 -13.61 6.93
N TYR A 188 -2.73 -12.51 7.66
CA TYR A 188 -3.58 -12.41 8.85
C TYR A 188 -5.08 -12.25 8.58
N MET A 189 -5.49 -12.17 7.31
CA MET A 189 -6.87 -11.89 6.88
C MET A 189 -7.57 -13.16 6.41
N THR A 190 -8.89 -13.24 6.62
CA THR A 190 -9.71 -14.31 6.04
C THR A 190 -10.08 -14.01 4.59
N ASP A 191 -10.49 -15.05 3.86
CA ASP A 191 -10.93 -14.91 2.47
C ASP A 191 -12.16 -13.99 2.36
N GLU A 192 -13.06 -14.02 3.34
CA GLU A 192 -14.24 -13.13 3.38
C GLU A 192 -13.84 -11.66 3.54
N GLU A 193 -12.84 -11.37 4.37
CA GLU A 193 -12.35 -10.01 4.62
C GLU A 193 -11.68 -9.41 3.37
N VAL A 194 -11.03 -10.26 2.58
CA VAL A 194 -10.43 -9.88 1.31
C VAL A 194 -11.48 -9.76 0.21
N GLN A 195 -12.43 -10.70 0.12
CA GLN A 195 -13.52 -10.65 -0.88
C GLN A 195 -14.38 -9.39 -0.72
N ALA A 196 -14.49 -8.85 0.50
CA ALA A 196 -15.24 -7.63 0.80
C ALA A 196 -14.79 -6.39 0.00
N TRP A 197 -13.63 -6.42 -0.66
CA TRP A 197 -13.20 -5.39 -1.62
C TRP A 197 -14.16 -5.20 -2.79
N GLU A 198 -14.90 -6.25 -3.18
CA GLU A 198 -15.91 -6.18 -4.24
C GLU A 198 -16.98 -5.12 -3.95
N MET A 199 -17.23 -4.82 -2.67
CA MET A 199 -18.19 -3.77 -2.28
C MET A 199 -17.74 -2.35 -2.66
N HIS A 200 -16.47 -2.14 -2.98
CA HIS A 200 -15.89 -0.82 -3.24
C HIS A 200 -15.72 -0.46 -4.71
N THR A 201 -16.10 -1.35 -5.63
CA THR A 201 -16.10 -1.04 -7.07
C THR A 201 -17.45 -1.37 -7.73
N THR A 202 -17.76 -0.71 -8.84
CA THR A 202 -18.79 -1.13 -9.80
C THR A 202 -18.19 -1.90 -10.98
N GLY A 203 -16.86 -1.95 -11.10
CA GLY A 203 -16.15 -2.77 -12.08
C GLY A 203 -15.95 -4.20 -11.59
N THR A 204 -15.18 -4.98 -12.34
CA THR A 204 -14.82 -6.34 -11.93
C THR A 204 -13.89 -6.31 -10.71
N CYS A 205 -14.16 -7.16 -9.72
CA CYS A 205 -13.24 -7.46 -8.63
C CYS A 205 -12.66 -8.86 -8.84
N VAL A 206 -11.33 -8.97 -8.90
CA VAL A 206 -10.64 -10.26 -9.00
C VAL A 206 -9.74 -10.43 -7.78
N VAL A 207 -9.99 -11.45 -6.97
CA VAL A 207 -9.11 -11.84 -5.87
C VAL A 207 -8.15 -12.93 -6.35
N VAL A 208 -6.85 -12.73 -6.13
CA VAL A 208 -5.79 -13.67 -6.53
C VAL A 208 -5.02 -14.12 -5.30
N PRO A 209 -5.16 -15.40 -4.90
CA PRO A 209 -4.41 -15.94 -3.77
C PRO A 209 -2.98 -16.31 -4.18
N PHE A 210 -2.06 -16.15 -3.25
CA PHE A 210 -0.67 -16.56 -3.33
C PHE A 210 -0.34 -17.48 -2.17
N GLU A 211 0.56 -18.43 -2.41
CA GLU A 211 1.28 -19.04 -1.30
C GLU A 211 2.16 -17.98 -0.62
N GLY A 212 2.36 -18.08 0.70
CA GLY A 212 3.09 -17.06 1.45
C GLY A 212 2.27 -16.33 2.50
N ALA A 213 2.97 -15.60 3.37
CA ALA A 213 2.40 -14.73 4.38
C ALA A 213 2.27 -13.29 3.83
N HIS A 214 2.28 -12.27 4.69
CA HIS A 214 2.08 -10.87 4.31
C HIS A 214 2.97 -10.39 3.15
N PHE A 215 4.26 -10.74 3.18
CA PHE A 215 5.23 -10.31 2.19
C PHE A 215 5.37 -11.25 0.98
N PHE A 216 4.32 -12.00 0.62
CA PHE A 216 4.28 -12.86 -0.57
C PHE A 216 4.70 -12.14 -1.86
N ILE A 217 4.52 -10.82 -1.93
CA ILE A 217 4.93 -9.98 -3.06
C ILE A 217 6.44 -10.02 -3.33
N ASN A 218 7.26 -10.40 -2.34
CA ASN A 218 8.69 -10.63 -2.50
C ASN A 218 8.98 -12.02 -3.08
N GLU A 219 8.33 -13.03 -2.54
CA GLU A 219 8.53 -14.45 -2.88
C GLU A 219 7.98 -14.76 -4.28
N HIS A 220 6.89 -14.09 -4.67
CA HIS A 220 6.12 -14.34 -5.87
C HIS A 220 6.16 -13.18 -6.87
N LEU A 221 7.23 -12.38 -6.88
CA LEU A 221 7.36 -11.18 -7.71
C LEU A 221 7.00 -11.44 -9.19
N SER A 222 7.53 -12.49 -9.82
CA SER A 222 7.24 -12.80 -11.22
C SER A 222 5.76 -13.02 -11.50
N GLN A 223 5.04 -13.66 -10.56
CA GLN A 223 3.60 -13.88 -10.67
C GLN A 223 2.82 -12.58 -10.47
N VAL A 224 3.22 -11.74 -9.49
CA VAL A 224 2.63 -10.41 -9.27
C VAL A 224 2.73 -9.56 -10.54
N ILE A 225 3.91 -9.51 -11.17
CA ILE A 225 4.12 -8.76 -12.40
C ILE A 225 3.27 -9.31 -13.56
N HIS A 226 3.19 -10.64 -13.69
CA HIS A 226 2.32 -11.26 -14.70
C HIS A 226 0.85 -10.87 -14.54
N ILE A 227 0.34 -10.84 -13.31
CA ILE A 227 -1.04 -10.40 -13.02
C ILE A 227 -1.23 -8.93 -13.38
N ILE A 228 -0.27 -8.07 -13.03
CA ILE A 228 -0.33 -6.66 -13.40
C ILE A 228 -0.41 -6.50 -14.93
N HIS A 229 0.42 -7.20 -15.68
CA HIS A 229 0.40 -7.16 -17.15
C HIS A 229 -0.95 -7.62 -17.70
N SER A 230 -1.46 -8.75 -17.23
CA SER A 230 -2.73 -9.32 -17.69
C SER A 230 -3.93 -8.42 -17.38
N SER A 231 -3.94 -7.76 -16.21
CA SER A 231 -5.03 -6.89 -15.79
C SER A 231 -5.10 -5.57 -16.56
N VAL A 232 -3.97 -5.05 -17.05
CA VAL A 232 -3.90 -3.71 -17.66
C VAL A 232 -3.86 -3.71 -19.19
N LYS A 233 -3.56 -4.87 -19.80
CA LYS A 233 -3.59 -5.07 -21.25
C LYS A 233 -4.97 -5.51 -21.77
N GLY A 234 -5.85 -5.99 -20.88
CA GLY A 234 -7.28 -6.21 -21.16
C GLY A 234 -8.05 -4.89 -21.30
#